data_AF-A0A2T2TNF9-F1
#
_entry.id   AF-A0A2T2TNF9-F1
#
_cell.length_a   1.000
_cell.length_b   1.000
_cell.length_c   1.000
_cell.angle_alpha   90.00
_cell.angle_beta   90.00
_cell.angle_gamma   90.00
#
_symmetry.space_group_name_H-M   'P 1'
#
loop_
_entity.id
_entity.type
_entity.pdbx_description
1 polymer ?
#
loop_
_entity_poly.entity_id
_entity_poly.type
_entity_poly.pdbx_seq_one_letter_code
_entity_poly.pdbx_strand_id
1 'polypeptide(L)'
;MLLLLFAPAAQAQNVPVFSAQSASGDSLFASFEDGGFAAYGTFAPDSRTNPVAADNPGTVMVWYPEIASFRAGEFTGVQLSQSNFGPFSFAGGRNTVAGSNYSFSFGSSNL
;
A
#
# COMPACT_ATOMS: atom_id res chain seq x y z
N MET A 1 -17.35 -46.47 19.12
CA MET A 1 -16.47 -46.01 18.03
C MET A 1 -16.22 -44.54 18.26
N LEU A 2 -15.01 -44.16 18.68
CA LEU A 2 -14.67 -42.76 19.01
C LEU A 2 -14.22 -42.07 17.72
N LEU A 3 -14.98 -41.08 17.24
CA LEU A 3 -14.66 -40.32 16.04
C LEU A 3 -13.72 -39.18 16.41
N LEU A 4 -12.42 -39.32 16.08
CA LEU A 4 -11.44 -38.24 16.21
C LEU A 4 -11.62 -37.26 15.05
N LEU A 5 -12.17 -36.09 15.33
CA LEU A 5 -12.18 -34.96 14.40
C LEU A 5 -10.78 -34.34 14.39
N PHE A 6 -10.01 -34.55 13.32
CA PHE A 6 -8.76 -33.82 13.10
C PHE A 6 -9.11 -32.40 12.67
N ALA A 7 -8.95 -31.42 13.57
CA ALA A 7 -8.92 -30.03 13.16
C ALA A 7 -7.65 -29.80 12.31
N PRO A 8 -7.73 -29.07 11.17
CA PRO A 8 -6.53 -28.71 10.43
C PRO A 8 -5.60 -27.91 11.34
N ALA A 9 -4.30 -28.23 11.32
CA ALA A 9 -3.30 -27.52 12.09
C ALA A 9 -3.36 -26.03 11.72
N ALA A 10 -3.63 -25.16 12.71
CA ALA A 10 -3.49 -23.72 12.53
C ALA A 10 -2.04 -23.45 12.11
N GLN A 11 -1.85 -22.90 10.92
CA GLN A 11 -0.53 -22.45 10.47
C GLN A 11 -0.13 -21.30 11.40
N ALA A 12 1.02 -21.42 12.06
CA ALA A 12 1.57 -20.33 12.85
C ALA A 12 1.81 -19.13 11.94
N GLN A 13 1.39 -17.94 12.37
CA GLN A 13 1.64 -16.71 11.61
C GLN A 13 3.14 -16.45 11.58
N ASN A 14 3.70 -16.19 10.38
CA ASN A 14 5.13 -15.89 10.24
C ASN A 14 5.52 -14.73 11.16
N VAL A 15 6.60 -14.91 11.92
CA VAL A 15 7.13 -13.87 12.82
C VAL A 15 7.95 -12.90 11.96
N PRO A 16 7.70 -11.58 12.03
CA PRO A 16 8.52 -10.61 11.32
C PRO A 16 9.98 -10.63 11.80
N VAL A 17 10.94 -10.63 10.86
CA VAL A 17 12.38 -10.44 11.16
C VAL A 17 12.73 -8.97 11.37
N PHE A 18 11.92 -8.09 10.79
CA PHE A 18 11.95 -6.66 11.00
C PHE A 18 10.52 -6.15 10.92
N SER A 19 10.14 -5.27 11.85
CA SER A 19 8.85 -4.59 11.81
C SER A 19 8.95 -3.13 12.22
N ALA A 20 8.10 -2.30 11.62
CA ALA A 20 7.78 -0.96 12.06
C ALA A 20 6.36 -0.97 12.62
N GLN A 21 6.16 -0.29 13.75
CA GLN A 21 4.86 -0.16 14.41
C GLN A 21 4.56 1.32 14.67
N SER A 22 3.27 1.66 14.73
CA SER A 22 2.82 2.97 15.20
C SER A 22 3.10 3.14 16.71
N ALA A 23 2.91 4.34 17.22
CA ALA A 23 2.97 4.58 18.67
C ALA A 23 1.90 3.81 19.46
N SER A 24 0.80 3.40 18.82
CA SER A 24 -0.24 2.54 19.39
C SER A 24 0.07 1.05 19.32
N GLY A 25 1.18 0.65 18.67
CA GLY A 25 1.57 -0.76 18.49
C GLY A 25 0.95 -1.43 17.26
N ASP A 26 0.28 -0.67 16.38
CA ASP A 26 -0.25 -1.21 15.12
C ASP A 26 0.91 -1.48 14.17
N SER A 27 0.90 -2.64 13.50
CA SER A 27 1.91 -2.94 12.47
C SER A 27 1.76 -1.97 11.29
N LEU A 28 2.89 -1.42 10.82
CA LEU A 28 2.95 -0.51 9.65
C LEU A 28 3.71 -1.13 8.50
N PHE A 29 4.79 -1.84 8.81
CA PHE A 29 5.60 -2.58 7.84
C PHE A 29 6.21 -3.80 8.52
N ALA A 30 6.27 -4.93 7.82
CA ALA A 30 6.95 -6.13 8.27
C ALA A 30 7.67 -6.81 7.10
N SER A 31 8.83 -7.41 7.38
CA SER A 31 9.47 -8.38 6.50
C SER A 31 9.63 -9.71 7.24
N PHE A 32 9.63 -10.81 6.51
CA PHE A 32 9.57 -12.17 7.05
C PHE A 32 10.76 -13.01 6.59
N GLU A 33 11.00 -14.13 7.28
CA GLU A 33 12.14 -15.03 6.99
C GLU A 33 12.09 -15.64 5.58
N ASP A 34 10.90 -15.76 4.99
CA ASP A 34 10.71 -16.24 3.61
C ASP A 34 11.01 -15.18 2.54
N GLY A 35 11.40 -13.96 2.94
CA GLY A 35 11.68 -12.84 2.06
C GLY A 35 10.45 -12.03 1.67
N GLY A 36 9.24 -12.42 2.11
CA GLY A 36 8.04 -11.63 1.95
C GLY A 36 8.08 -10.34 2.76
N PHE A 37 7.32 -9.34 2.31
CA PHE A 37 7.05 -8.15 3.11
C PHE A 37 5.57 -7.76 3.00
N ALA A 38 5.11 -7.02 4.01
CA ALA A 38 3.78 -6.44 4.03
C ALA A 38 3.85 -5.02 4.59
N ALA A 39 3.12 -4.11 3.96
CA ALA A 39 2.88 -2.77 4.45
C ALA A 39 1.39 -2.63 4.77
N TYR A 40 1.09 -2.17 5.97
CA TYR A 40 -0.23 -2.24 6.58
C TYR A 40 -0.82 -0.85 6.79
N GLY A 41 -2.14 -0.81 6.86
CA GLY A 41 -2.91 0.37 7.18
C GLY A 41 -4.36 -0.01 7.41
N THR A 42 -5.06 0.80 8.20
CA THR A 42 -6.50 0.66 8.42
C THR A 42 -7.22 1.46 7.33
N PHE A 43 -8.24 0.87 6.70
CA PHE A 43 -8.97 1.56 5.63
C PHE A 43 -9.71 2.79 6.18
N ALA A 44 -9.29 3.99 5.77
CA ALA A 44 -9.85 5.25 6.27
C ALA A 44 -9.82 6.35 5.19
N PRO A 45 -10.74 6.31 4.21
CA PRO A 45 -10.72 7.20 3.05
C PRO A 45 -11.06 8.66 3.36
N ASP A 46 -11.49 8.99 4.58
CA ASP A 46 -11.88 10.36 4.95
C ASP A 46 -10.84 11.07 5.82
N SER A 47 -9.83 10.34 6.34
CA SER A 47 -8.73 10.87 7.16
C SER A 47 -7.44 11.11 6.38
N ARG A 48 -7.52 11.11 5.04
CA ARG A 48 -6.36 11.21 4.15
C ARG A 48 -5.47 12.41 4.53
N THR A 49 -4.20 12.13 4.80
CA THR A 49 -3.14 13.14 4.87
C THR A 49 -2.36 13.13 3.55
N ASN A 50 -1.72 14.25 3.20
CA ASN A 50 -1.01 14.36 1.92
C ASN A 50 0.05 13.23 1.84
N PRO A 51 -0.01 12.32 0.85
CA PRO A 51 0.97 11.26 0.76
C PRO A 51 2.36 11.88 0.60
N VAL A 52 3.32 11.37 1.37
CA VAL A 52 4.70 11.90 1.59
C VAL A 52 5.43 12.34 0.32
N ALA A 53 5.05 11.83 -0.85
CA ALA A 53 5.72 12.12 -2.11
C ALA A 53 5.05 13.22 -2.98
N ALA A 54 3.97 13.84 -2.53
CA ALA A 54 3.26 14.89 -3.28
C ALA A 54 4.17 16.05 -3.74
N ASP A 55 5.21 16.36 -2.97
CA ASP A 55 6.03 17.56 -3.14
C ASP A 55 7.41 17.29 -3.78
N ASN A 56 7.74 16.03 -4.11
CA ASN A 56 9.07 15.69 -4.61
C ASN A 56 9.01 14.99 -5.98
N PRO A 57 9.06 15.76 -7.08
CA PRO A 57 9.08 15.20 -8.44
C PRO A 57 10.33 14.34 -8.65
N GLY A 58 10.24 13.36 -9.56
CA GLY A 58 11.31 12.43 -9.88
C GLY A 58 10.78 11.02 -10.12
N THR A 59 11.69 10.05 -10.16
CA THR A 59 11.32 8.62 -10.24
C THR A 59 10.97 8.13 -8.84
N VAL A 60 9.68 7.92 -8.58
CA VAL A 60 9.15 7.59 -7.24
C VAL A 60 8.26 6.36 -7.28
N MET A 61 8.28 5.58 -6.22
CA MET A 61 7.29 4.54 -5.90
C MET A 61 6.58 4.90 -4.59
N VAL A 62 5.25 4.82 -4.56
CA VAL A 62 4.42 5.12 -3.38
C VAL A 62 3.41 4.00 -3.17
N TRP A 63 3.32 3.52 -1.94
CA TRP A 63 2.20 2.70 -1.48
C TRP A 63 1.51 3.43 -0.34
N TYR A 64 0.19 3.63 -0.45
CA TYR A 64 -0.64 4.24 0.57
C TYR A 64 -1.68 3.23 1.09
N PRO A 65 -1.35 2.47 2.15
CA PRO A 65 -2.17 1.33 2.60
C PRO A 65 -3.54 1.74 3.18
N GLU A 66 -3.65 2.93 3.78
CA GLU A 66 -4.91 3.46 4.35
C GLU A 66 -6.07 3.49 3.34
N ILE A 67 -5.75 3.52 2.04
CA ILE A 67 -6.75 3.49 0.95
C ILE A 67 -6.38 2.49 -0.14
N ALA A 68 -5.49 1.54 0.15
CA ALA A 68 -5.01 0.54 -0.79
C ALA A 68 -4.60 1.11 -2.16
N SER A 69 -3.83 2.20 -2.18
CA SER A 69 -3.47 2.91 -3.41
C SER A 69 -1.97 2.85 -3.72
N PHE A 70 -1.59 2.53 -4.95
CA PHE A 70 -0.19 2.37 -5.36
C PHE A 70 0.21 3.25 -6.54
N ARG A 71 1.43 3.82 -6.54
CA ARG A 71 2.01 4.64 -7.60
C ARG A 71 3.44 4.22 -7.91
N ALA A 72 3.83 4.25 -9.18
CA ALA A 72 5.22 4.23 -9.61
C ALA A 72 5.36 5.08 -10.87
N GLY A 73 6.37 5.94 -11.00
CA GLY A 73 6.55 6.75 -12.21
C GLY A 73 7.63 7.81 -12.11
N GLU A 74 7.94 8.45 -13.24
CA GLU A 74 8.71 9.71 -13.31
C GLU A 74 7.70 10.87 -13.27
N PHE A 75 7.57 11.51 -12.12
CA PHE A 75 6.62 12.61 -11.89
C PHE A 75 7.31 13.95 -12.06
N THR A 76 6.72 14.87 -12.82
CA THR A 76 7.30 16.19 -13.08
C THR A 76 6.54 17.34 -12.41
N GLY A 77 5.48 17.04 -11.63
CA GLY A 77 4.63 18.05 -11.00
C GLY A 77 3.74 17.45 -9.89
N VAL A 78 2.48 17.88 -9.84
CA VAL A 78 1.53 17.61 -8.73
C VAL A 78 0.80 16.27 -8.80
N GLN A 79 1.28 15.32 -9.60
CA GLN A 79 0.54 14.07 -9.82
C GLN A 79 0.46 13.18 -8.58
N LEU A 80 1.33 13.42 -7.60
CA LEU A 80 1.29 12.79 -6.29
C LEU A 80 0.44 13.56 -5.26
N SER A 81 -0.35 14.55 -5.66
CA SER A 81 -1.28 15.23 -4.76
C SER A 81 -2.33 14.27 -4.20
N GLN A 82 -2.81 14.55 -2.98
CA GLN A 82 -3.80 13.71 -2.30
C GLN A 82 -5.07 13.40 -3.12
N SER A 83 -5.55 14.35 -3.93
CA SER A 83 -6.74 14.16 -4.80
C SER A 83 -6.54 13.08 -5.85
N ASN A 84 -5.29 12.77 -6.17
CA ASN A 84 -4.89 11.82 -7.19
C ASN A 84 -4.75 10.40 -6.65
N PHE A 85 -5.11 10.17 -5.38
CA PHE A 85 -5.17 8.87 -4.72
C PHE A 85 -6.62 8.48 -4.41
N GLY A 86 -7.25 7.75 -5.34
CA GLY A 86 -8.53 7.10 -5.09
C GLY A 86 -8.39 5.80 -4.29
N PRO A 87 -9.35 5.47 -3.41
CA PRO A 87 -9.47 4.15 -2.80
C PRO A 87 -9.30 3.00 -3.79
N PHE A 88 -8.45 2.04 -3.47
CA PHE A 88 -8.17 0.83 -4.27
C PHE A 88 -7.64 1.10 -5.68
N SER A 89 -6.98 2.24 -5.90
CA SER A 89 -6.43 2.62 -7.21
C SER A 89 -4.96 2.20 -7.39
N PHE A 90 -4.48 2.01 -8.62
CA PHE A 90 -3.08 1.65 -8.88
C PHE A 90 -2.55 2.36 -10.13
N ALA A 91 -1.36 2.97 -10.10
CA ALA A 91 -0.81 3.66 -11.28
C ALA A 91 0.71 3.46 -11.52
N GLY A 92 1.15 3.33 -12.77
CA GLY A 92 2.52 2.94 -13.14
C GLY A 92 3.08 3.54 -14.46
N GLY A 93 4.01 4.47 -14.37
CA GLY A 93 5.04 4.75 -15.39
C GLY A 93 4.91 6.09 -16.10
N ARG A 94 5.84 7.02 -15.82
CA ARG A 94 5.98 8.43 -16.30
C ARG A 94 4.69 9.27 -16.34
N ASN A 95 4.60 10.27 -15.45
CA ASN A 95 3.56 11.26 -15.12
C ASN A 95 2.20 10.83 -14.52
N THR A 96 1.82 9.56 -14.43
CA THR A 96 0.50 9.05 -13.96
C THR A 96 -0.21 9.69 -12.75
N VAL A 97 -1.54 9.55 -12.67
CA VAL A 97 -2.45 9.77 -11.53
C VAL A 97 -3.45 8.58 -11.43
N ALA A 98 -4.13 8.31 -10.32
CA ALA A 98 -5.37 7.49 -10.36
C ALA A 98 -6.32 7.90 -9.22
N GLY A 99 -7.05 9.01 -9.43
CA GLY A 99 -7.76 9.76 -8.39
C GLY A 99 -9.19 9.33 -8.05
N SER A 100 -9.73 8.27 -8.67
CA SER A 100 -11.08 7.73 -8.38
C SER A 100 -11.04 6.33 -7.78
N ASN A 101 -12.11 5.93 -7.11
CA ASN A 101 -12.22 4.60 -6.52
C ASN A 101 -12.03 3.52 -7.59
N TYR A 102 -11.19 2.52 -7.31
CA TYR A 102 -10.90 1.37 -8.17
C TYR A 102 -10.29 1.71 -9.53
N SER A 103 -9.72 2.91 -9.70
CA SER A 103 -9.11 3.33 -10.98
C SER A 103 -7.71 2.75 -11.20
N PHE A 104 -7.28 2.67 -12.46
CA PHE A 104 -6.01 2.06 -12.86
C PHE A 104 -5.27 2.92 -13.90
N SER A 105 -3.95 3.14 -13.77
CA SER A 105 -3.17 3.94 -14.74
C SER A 105 -1.78 3.39 -15.04
N PHE A 106 -1.35 3.51 -16.29
CA PHE A 106 -0.05 3.10 -16.82
C PHE A 106 0.04 3.65 -18.25
N GLY A 107 1.16 3.88 -18.93
CA GLY A 107 2.19 4.84 -18.56
C GLY A 107 2.50 5.82 -19.73
N SER A 108 3.56 6.61 -19.54
CA SER A 108 4.13 7.73 -20.30
C SER A 108 3.20 8.92 -20.59
N SER A 109 3.26 9.91 -19.70
CA SER A 109 2.61 11.23 -19.72
C SER A 109 1.19 11.33 -19.11
N ASN A 110 0.87 10.54 -18.09
CA ASN A 110 -0.54 10.29 -17.71
C ASN A 110 -1.17 11.20 -16.63
N LEU A 111 -2.51 11.21 -16.60
CA LEU A 111 -3.42 11.69 -15.54
C LEU A 111 -4.26 10.50 -15.06
#